data_AF-A0A1C3YR83-F1
#
_entry.id   AF-A0A1C3YR83-F1
#
_cell.length_a   1.000
_cell.length_b   1.000
_cell.length_c   1.000
_cell.angle_alpha   90.00
_cell.angle_beta   90.00
_cell.angle_gamma   90.00
#
_symmetry.space_group_name_H-M   'P 1'
#
loop_
_entity.id
_entity.type
_entity.pdbx_description
1 polymer ?
#
loop_
_entity_poly.entity_id
_entity_poly.type
_entity_poly.pdbx_seq_one_letter_code
_entity_poly.pdbx_strand_id
1 'polypeptide(L)' 'MSSQEGPTPSYERLLCIYNYFQKEVLQHVPEAWINVEATKIGYEISFHKYFYRHQPLRNLEEITADKLALEKKVTS' A
#
# COMPACT_ATOMS: atom_id res chain seq x y z
N MET A 1 -29.75 -18.39 6.64
CA MET A 1 -29.07 -17.10 6.36
C MET A 1 -27.98 -16.96 7.40
N SER A 2 -26.74 -17.28 7.04
CA SER A 2 -25.62 -17.27 7.98
C SER A 2 -25.05 -15.86 8.01
N SER A 3 -25.49 -15.06 8.98
CA SER A 3 -24.94 -13.74 9.25
C SER A 3 -23.55 -13.93 9.86
N GLN A 4 -22.52 -13.74 9.05
CA GLN A 4 -21.13 -13.66 9.48
C GLN A 4 -20.93 -12.29 10.15
N GLU A 5 -21.09 -12.21 11.47
CA GLU A 5 -20.65 -11.03 12.23
C GLU A 5 -19.12 -11.09 12.36
N GLY A 6 -18.44 -10.09 11.78
CA GLY A 6 -16.98 -9.96 11.88
C GLY A 6 -16.53 -9.71 13.33
N PRO A 7 -15.22 -9.78 13.62
CA PRO A 7 -14.71 -9.58 14.97
C PRO A 7 -15.04 -8.17 15.47
N THR A 8 -15.85 -8.06 16.52
CA THR A 8 -16.17 -6.80 17.20
C THR A 8 -14.89 -6.18 17.75
N PRO A 9 -14.52 -4.94 17.38
CA PRO A 9 -13.32 -4.29 17.90
C PRO A 9 -13.39 -4.13 19.43
N SER A 10 -12.27 -4.34 20.12
CA SER A 10 -12.19 -4.02 21.55
C SER A 10 -12.38 -2.51 21.78
N TYR A 11 -13.04 -2.16 22.90
CA TYR A 11 -13.45 -0.79 23.25
C TYR A 11 -12.31 0.25 23.13
N GLU A 12 -11.08 -0.12 23.52
CA GLU A 12 -9.92 0.77 23.45
C GLU A 12 -9.58 1.23 22.04
N ARG A 13 -9.79 0.39 21.03
CA ARG A 13 -9.48 0.73 19.63
C ARG A 13 -10.48 1.75 19.08
N LEU A 14 -11.76 1.60 19.42
CA LEU A 14 -12.81 2.53 19.00
C LEU A 14 -12.57 3.93 19.58
N LEU A 15 -12.09 4.01 20.82
CA LEU A 15 -11.69 5.28 21.44
C LEU A 15 -10.57 5.99 20.67
N CYS A 16 -9.55 5.26 20.22
CA CYS A 16 -8.46 5.82 19.43
C CYS A 16 -8.97 6.44 18.11
N ILE A 17 -9.82 5.70 17.39
CA ILE A 17 -10.43 6.15 16.13
C ILE A 17 -11.31 7.38 16.37
N TYR A 18 -12.14 7.35 17.41
CA TYR A 18 -13.04 8.45 17.75
C TYR A 18 -12.27 9.72 18.15
N ASN A 19 -11.21 9.59 18.94
CA ASN A 19 -10.36 10.72 19.34
C ASN A 19 -9.67 11.38 18.14
N TYR A 20 -9.19 10.59 17.18
CA TYR A 20 -8.63 11.11 15.95
C TYR A 20 -9.70 11.84 15.12
N PHE A 21 -10.87 11.22 14.96
CA PHE A 21 -11.98 11.79 14.22
C PHE A 21 -12.43 13.15 14.75
N GLN A 22 -12.52 13.30 16.08
CA GLN A 22 -12.87 14.58 16.69
C GLN A 22 -11.84 15.68 16.43
N LYS A 23 -10.55 15.34 16.45
CA LYS A 23 -9.47 16.32 16.29
C LYS A 23 -9.28 16.74 14.84
N GLU A 24 -9.28 15.77 13.94
CA GLU A 24 -8.86 16.00 12.55
C GLU A 24 -10.03 16.12 11.58
N VAL A 25 -11.19 15.51 11.86
CA VAL A 25 -12.31 15.51 10.90
C VAL A 25 -13.36 16.55 11.27
N LEU A 26 -13.85 16.55 12.52
CA LEU A 26 -14.93 17.46 12.93
C LEU A 26 -14.51 18.93 12.89
N GLN A 27 -13.21 19.25 13.00
CA GLN A 27 -12.71 20.61 12.82
C GLN A 27 -12.89 21.14 11.39
N HIS A 28 -12.87 20.25 10.40
CA HIS A 28 -12.99 20.61 8.99
C HIS A 28 -14.40 20.38 8.43
N VAL A 29 -15.09 19.34 8.93
CA VAL A 29 -16.43 18.95 8.48
C VAL A 29 -17.30 18.64 9.71
N PRO A 30 -18.05 19.63 10.23
CA PRO A 30 -18.88 19.45 11.42
C PRO A 30 -19.99 18.40 11.28
N GLU A 31 -20.49 18.21 10.05
CA GLU A 31 -21.58 17.29 9.73
C GLU A 31 -21.11 15.83 9.58
N ALA A 32 -19.81 15.57 9.71
CA ALA A 32 -19.25 14.25 9.51
C ALA A 32 -19.69 13.30 10.64
N TRP A 33 -19.88 12.03 10.30
CA TRP A 33 -20.22 10.98 11.25
C TRP A 33 -19.52 9.66 10.87
N ILE A 34 -19.32 8.77 11.86
CA ILE A 34 -18.69 7.46 11.67
C ILE A 34 -19.76 6.36 11.80
N ASN A 35 -19.80 5.45 10.83
CA ASN A 35 -20.51 4.19 10.98
C ASN A 35 -19.59 3.13 11.63
N VAL A 36 -19.74 2.94 12.94
CA VAL A 36 -18.91 1.99 13.71
C VAL A 36 -19.18 0.54 13.31
N GLU A 37 -20.42 0.21 12.96
CA GLU A 37 -20.82 -1.16 12.58
C GLU A 37 -20.30 -1.57 11.20
N ALA A 38 -20.15 -0.60 10.29
CA ALA A 38 -19.57 -0.83 8.96
C ALA A 38 -18.05 -0.68 8.92
N THR A 39 -17.38 -0.49 10.06
CA THR A 39 -15.93 -0.28 10.11
C THR A 39 -15.20 -1.57 9.74
N LYS A 40 -14.53 -1.57 8.58
CA LYS A 40 -13.69 -2.68 8.12
C LYS A 40 -12.22 -2.38 8.41
N ILE A 41 -11.50 -3.37 8.93
CA ILE A 41 -10.07 -3.27 9.15
C ILE A 41 -9.36 -3.45 7.80
N GLY A 42 -8.78 -2.36 7.28
CA GLY A 42 -7.86 -2.38 6.14
C GLY A 42 -6.46 -2.03 6.61
N TYR A 43 -5.47 -2.84 6.27
CA TYR A 43 -4.06 -2.48 6.42
C TYR A 43 -3.51 -2.17 5.03
N GLU A 44 -2.88 -1.00 4.88
CA GLU A 44 -2.12 -0.68 3.68
C GLU A 44 -0.64 -0.99 3.95
N ILE A 45 -0.09 -1.96 3.23
CA ILE A 45 1.34 -2.25 3.26
C ILE A 45 1.91 -1.77 1.93
N SER A 46 2.72 -0.72 1.95
CA SER A 46 3.41 -0.24 0.75
C SER A 46 4.49 -1.26 0.34
N PHE A 47 4.18 -2.10 -0.64
CA PHE A 47 5.12 -3.10 -1.14
C PHE A 47 6.40 -2.47 -1.68
N HIS A 48 6.30 -1.31 -2.34
CA HIS A 48 7.45 -0.55 -2.85
C HIS A 48 8.37 -0.07 -1.74
N LYS A 49 7.85 0.30 -0.57
CA LYS A 49 8.69 0.76 0.54
C LYS A 49 9.48 -0.38 1.20
N TYR A 50 8.82 -1.52 1.40
CA TYR A 50 9.38 -2.61 2.23
C TYR A 50 10.02 -3.74 1.43
N PHE A 51 9.62 -3.93 0.18
CA PHE A 51 10.03 -5.07 -0.64
C PHE A 51 10.80 -4.65 -1.90
N TYR A 52 10.97 -3.36 -2.15
CA TYR A 52 11.81 -2.92 -3.27
C TYR A 52 13.27 -3.23 -2.99
N ARG A 53 13.81 -4.17 -3.75
CA ARG A 53 15.25 -4.41 -3.84
C ARG A 53 15.76 -3.68 -5.07
N HIS A 54 16.70 -2.77 -4.86
CA HIS A 54 17.45 -2.18 -5.97
C HIS A 54 18.12 -3.31 -6.75
N GLN A 55 17.74 -3.48 -8.01
CA GLN A 55 18.55 -4.26 -8.94
C GLN A 55 19.74 -3.38 -9.35
N PRO A 56 20.99 -3.82 -9.11
CA PRO A 56 22.14 -3.11 -9.63
C PRO A 56 22.05 -3.07 -11.15
N LEU A 57 22.44 -1.93 -11.72
CA LEU A 57 22.53 -1.78 -13.17
C LEU A 57 23.55 -2.80 -13.70
N ARG A 58 23.26 -3.42 -14.86
CA ARG A 58 24.24 -4.25 -15.57
C ARG A 58 25.49 -3.44 -15.90
N ASN A 59 26.65 -4.08 -15.90
CA ASN A 59 27.92 -3.45 -16.26
C ASN A 59 27.84 -2.91 -17.71
N LEU A 60 28.36 -1.70 -17.94
CA LEU A 60 28.42 -1.06 -19.24
C LEU A 60 29.14 -1.91 -20.30
N GLU A 61 30.15 -2.67 -19.88
CA GLU A 61 30.89 -3.59 -20.75
C GLU A 61 30.00 -4.72 -21.28
N GLU A 62 29.13 -5.28 -20.43
CA GLU A 62 28.16 -6.29 -20.84
C GLU A 62 27.11 -5.73 -21.80
N ILE A 63 26.64 -4.50 -21.55
CA ILE A 63 25.67 -3.81 -22.43
C ILE A 63 26.29 -3.60 -23.82
N THR A 64 27.57 -3.22 -23.87
CA THR A 64 28.28 -2.98 -25.12
C THR A 64 28.54 -4.30 -25.88
N ALA A 65 28.91 -5.36 -25.15
CA ALA A 65 29.10 -6.70 -25.72
C ALA A 65 27.79 -7.27 -26.29
N ASP A 66 26.68 -7.15 -25.57
CA ASP A 66 25.36 -7.57 -26.05
C ASP A 66 24.96 -6.79 -27.32
N LYS A 67 25.19 -5.47 -27.34
CA LYS A 67 24.90 -4.63 -28.51
C LYS A 67 25.68 -5.09 -29.74
N LEU A 68 26.99 -5.32 -29.61
CA LEU A 68 27.84 -5.82 -30.69
C LEU A 68 27.45 -7.23 -31.15
N ALA A 69 27.05 -8.10 -30.23
CA ALA A 69 26.59 -9.44 -30.54
C ALA A 69 25.26 -9.43 -31.32
N LEU A 70 24.34 -8.53 -30.96
CA LEU A 70 23.08 -8.32 -31.68
C LEU A 70 23.33 -7.76 -33.08
N GLU A 71 24.20 -6.77 -33.23
CA GLU A 71 24.59 -6.21 -34.53
C GLU A 71 25.15 -7.30 -35.47
N LYS A 72 26.05 -8.16 -34.96
CA LYS A 72 26.59 -9.29 -35.74
C LYS A 72 25.55 -10.31 -36.16
N LYS A 73 24.48 -10.51 -35.36
CA LYS A 73 23.43 -11.50 -35.63
C LYS A 73 22.43 -11.03 -36.69
N VAL A 74 22.25 -9.72 -36.85
CA VAL A 74 21.34 -9.11 -37.84
C VAL A 74 22.02 -8.92 -39.20
N THR A 75 23.35 -8.85 -39.25
CA THR A 75 24.14 -8.73 -40.49
C THR A 75 24.45 -10.08 -41.17
N SER A 76 23.95 -11.19 -40.61
CA SER A 76 24.09 -12.53 -41.19
C SER A 76 22.81 -13.00 -41.87
#